data_AF-A0A6J6BZF1-F1
#
_entry.id   AF-A0A6J6BZF1-F1
#
_cell.length_a   1.000
_cell.length_b   1.000
_cell.length_c   1.000
_cell.angle_alpha   90.00
_cell.angle_beta   90.00
_cell.angle_gamma   90.00
#
_symmetry.space_group_name_H-M   'P 1'
#
loop_
_entity.id
_entity.type
_entity.pdbx_description
1 polymer ?
#
loop_
_entity_poly.entity_id
_entity_poly.type
_entity_poly.pdbx_seq_one_letter_code
_entity_poly.pdbx_strand_id
1 'polypeptide(L)'
;MDLGASPWRSFRKITFPLILPGIVAAALLSFALSLDDYIVTDFTKGEFTTFPIQVNNAFRVSFPPQVNVLATMVLIVSVLLLVLTSVRGEKAASR
;
A
#
# COMPACT_ATOMS: atom_id res chain seq x y z
N MET A 1 19.22 1.35 33.24
CA MET A 1 17.94 0.60 33.05
C MET A 1 16.91 1.06 34.10
N ASP A 2 16.65 2.37 34.20
CA ASP A 2 16.60 3.02 35.54
C ASP A 2 15.22 3.40 36.10
N LEU A 3 14.14 2.74 35.67
CA LEU A 3 12.79 2.97 36.21
C LEU A 3 12.09 1.71 36.75
N GLY A 4 12.79 0.57 36.84
CA GLY A 4 12.22 -0.69 37.36
C GLY A 4 11.10 -1.28 36.50
N ALA A 5 10.90 -0.78 35.27
CA ALA A 5 9.87 -1.28 34.37
C ALA A 5 10.29 -2.62 33.75
N SER A 6 9.40 -3.62 33.81
CA SER A 6 9.62 -4.91 33.14
C SER A 6 9.78 -4.71 31.62
N PRO A 7 10.58 -5.55 30.93
CA PRO A 7 10.83 -5.42 29.48
C PRO A 7 9.55 -5.32 28.66
N TRP A 8 8.52 -6.09 29.03
CA TRP A 8 7.22 -6.06 28.38
C TRP A 8 6.49 -4.71 28.55
N ARG A 9 6.57 -4.11 29.74
CA ARG A 9 5.96 -2.81 30.02
C ARG A 9 6.68 -1.69 29.26
N SER A 10 8.01 -1.75 29.18
CA SER A 10 8.82 -0.82 28.40
C SER A 10 8.54 -0.95 26.89
N PHE A 11 8.47 -2.18 26.36
CA PHE A 11 8.13 -2.41 24.96
C PHE A 11 6.76 -1.81 24.62
N ARG A 12 5.70 -2.18 25.35
CA ARG A 12 4.33 -1.75 24.99
C ARG A 12 4.10 -0.25 25.16
N LYS A 13 4.75 0.40 26.14
CA LYS A 13 4.53 1.82 26.44
C LYS A 13 5.49 2.77 25.74
N ILE A 14 6.68 2.30 25.37
CA ILE A 14 7.73 3.15 24.80
C ILE A 14 8.05 2.67 23.40
N THR A 15 8.63 1.47 23.26
CA THR A 15 9.15 0.99 21.98
C THR A 15 8.05 0.85 20.94
N PHE A 16 6.95 0.17 21.26
CA PHE A 16 5.83 -0.11 20.36
C PHE A 16 5.19 1.16 19.79
N PRO A 17 4.72 2.14 20.60
CA PRO A 17 4.17 3.37 20.03
C PRO A 17 5.21 4.21 19.28
N LEU A 18 6.49 4.14 19.67
CA LEU A 18 7.56 4.84 18.97
C LEU A 18 7.83 4.26 17.57
N ILE A 19 7.80 2.93 17.41
CA ILE A 19 8.00 2.26 16.11
C ILE A 19 6.69 2.11 15.30
N LEU A 20 5.53 2.28 15.93
CA LEU A 20 4.21 2.15 15.31
C LEU A 20 4.06 2.94 13.99
N PRO A 21 4.42 4.23 13.89
CA PRO A 21 4.31 4.94 12.60
C PRO A 21 5.17 4.29 11.50
N GLY A 22 6.34 3.74 11.84
CA GLY A 22 7.19 2.99 10.92
C GLY A 22 6.56 1.66 10.49
N ILE A 23 5.93 0.93 11.43
CA ILE A 23 5.18 -0.29 11.12
C ILE A 23 4.03 0.00 10.17
N VAL A 24 3.28 1.08 10.39
CA VAL A 24 2.17 1.48 9.53
C VAL A 24 2.67 1.83 8.12
N ALA A 25 3.77 2.58 8.01
CA ALA A 25 4.38 2.90 6.73
C ALA A 25 4.84 1.64 5.98
N ALA A 26 5.51 0.71 6.67
CA ALA A 26 5.92 -0.56 6.08
C ALA A 26 4.73 -1.44 5.68
N ALA A 27 3.67 -1.49 6.48
CA ALA A 27 2.46 -2.25 6.18
C ALA A 27 1.76 -1.72 4.91
N LEU A 28 1.63 -0.40 4.77
CA LEU A 28 1.06 0.22 3.57
C LEU A 28 1.91 -0.04 2.33
N LEU A 29 3.24 0.02 2.46
CA LEU A 29 4.16 -0.29 1.36
C LEU A 29 4.07 -1.76 0.93
N SER A 30 4.09 -2.69 1.88
CA SER A 30 3.93 -4.12 1.58
C SER A 30 2.57 -4.44 0.96
N PHE A 31 1.50 -3.77 1.42
CA PHE A 31 0.18 -3.89 0.80
C PHE A 31 0.16 -3.39 -0.65
N ALA A 32 0.77 -2.23 -0.91
CA ALA A 32 0.87 -1.68 -2.26
C ALA A 32 1.66 -2.62 -3.20
N LEU A 33 2.80 -3.15 -2.75
CA LEU A 33 3.60 -4.12 -3.51
C LEU A 33 2.83 -5.43 -3.77
N SER A 34 2.04 -5.90 -2.81
CA SER A 34 1.23 -7.12 -2.99
C SER A 34 0.17 -6.98 -4.09
N LEU A 35 -0.31 -5.77 -4.37
CA LEU A 35 -1.27 -5.53 -5.46
C LEU A 35 -0.59 -5.45 -6.84
N ASP A 36 0.71 -5.17 -6.87
CA ASP A 36 1.52 -5.04 -8.08
C ASP A 36 2.05 -6.39 -8.61
N ASP A 37 2.24 -7.37 -7.71
CA ASP A 37 2.81 -8.68 -8.02
C ASP A 37 1.83 -9.63 -8.74
N TYR A 38 1.51 -9.34 -10.01
CA TYR A 38 0.68 -10.23 -10.83
C TYR A 38 1.42 -11.51 -11.25
N ILE A 39 2.73 -11.45 -11.51
CA ILE A 39 3.50 -12.57 -12.09
C ILE A 39 3.52 -13.75 -11.12
N VAL A 40 3.94 -13.50 -9.87
CA VAL A 40 4.00 -14.54 -8.83
C VAL A 40 2.60 -15.09 -8.55
N THR A 41 1.60 -14.21 -8.50
CA THR A 41 0.20 -14.61 -8.32
C THR A 41 -0.28 -15.49 -9.48
N ASP A 42 0.06 -15.18 -10.73
CA ASP A 42 -0.37 -15.97 -11.89
C ASP A 42 0.17 -17.41 -11.86
N PHE A 43 1.40 -17.59 -11.36
CA PHE A 43 2.01 -18.92 -11.19
C PHE A 43 1.50 -19.68 -9.95
N THR A 44 0.91 -19.01 -8.96
CA THR A 44 0.52 -19.62 -7.67
C THR A 44 -0.99 -19.62 -7.39
N LYS A 45 -1.82 -18.99 -8.24
CA LYS A 45 -3.28 -18.81 -8.06
C LYS A 45 -4.13 -20.08 -8.07
N GLY A 46 -3.63 -21.19 -8.62
CA GLY A 46 -4.45 -22.39 -8.89
C GLY A 46 -5.64 -22.07 -9.81
N GLU A 47 -6.86 -22.36 -9.35
CA GLU A 47 -8.11 -22.11 -10.10
C GLU A 47 -8.69 -20.70 -9.90
N PHE A 48 -8.15 -19.91 -8.98
CA PHE A 48 -8.68 -18.58 -8.68
C PHE A 48 -8.20 -17.54 -9.70
N THR A 49 -9.11 -16.69 -10.19
CA THR A 49 -8.76 -15.58 -11.09
C THR A 49 -8.99 -14.25 -10.38
N THR A 50 -7.90 -13.61 -9.97
CA THR A 50 -7.96 -12.25 -9.39
C THR A 50 -8.12 -11.21 -10.50
N PHE A 51 -8.52 -10.00 -10.11
CA PHE A 51 -8.73 -8.91 -11.05
C PHE A 51 -7.51 -8.63 -11.97
N PRO A 52 -6.26 -8.53 -11.47
CA PRO A 52 -5.08 -8.37 -12.33
C PRO A 52 -4.90 -9.49 -13.36
N ILE A 53 -5.15 -10.74 -12.97
CA ILE A 53 -5.05 -11.91 -13.84
C ILE A 53 -6.13 -11.88 -14.92
N GLN A 54 -7.37 -11.52 -14.57
CA GLN A 54 -8.45 -11.38 -15.56
C GLN A 54 -8.16 -10.28 -16.57
N VAL A 55 -7.63 -9.16 -16.10
CA VAL A 55 -7.19 -8.05 -16.95
C VAL A 55 -6.11 -8.54 -17.93
N ASN A 56 -5.04 -9.20 -17.44
CA ASN A 56 -3.98 -9.78 -18.27
C ASN A 56 -4.51 -10.81 -19.30
N ASN A 57 -5.47 -11.65 -18.91
CA ASN A 57 -6.11 -12.60 -19.81
C ASN A 57 -6.95 -11.90 -20.89
N ALA A 58 -7.65 -10.83 -20.54
CA ALA A 58 -8.49 -10.07 -21.47
C ALA A 58 -7.66 -9.31 -22.53
N PHE A 59 -6.48 -8.81 -22.18
CA PHE A 59 -5.52 -8.23 -23.13
C PHE A 59 -5.17 -9.17 -24.30
N ARG A 60 -5.25 -10.50 -24.10
CA ARG A 60 -4.93 -11.49 -25.12
C ARG A 60 -6.04 -11.71 -26.15
N VAL A 61 -7.28 -11.26 -25.89
CA VAL A 61 -8.46 -11.57 -26.71
C VAL A 61 -9.09 -10.31 -27.30
N SER A 62 -9.33 -9.27 -26.49
CA SER A 62 -9.84 -7.97 -26.90
C SER A 62 -9.76 -7.01 -25.73
N PHE A 63 -9.27 -5.79 -25.95
CA PHE A 63 -9.01 -4.80 -24.90
C PHE A 63 -10.32 -4.27 -24.30
N PRO A 64 -10.69 -4.64 -23.06
CA PRO A 64 -11.97 -4.22 -22.50
C PRO A 64 -11.90 -2.73 -22.10
N PRO A 65 -12.85 -1.88 -22.52
CA PRO A 65 -12.85 -0.46 -22.15
C PRO A 65 -12.93 -0.23 -20.63
N GLN A 66 -13.43 -1.20 -19.87
CA GLN A 66 -13.51 -1.14 -18.40
C GLN A 66 -12.14 -1.01 -17.74
N VAL A 67 -11.08 -1.56 -18.35
CA VAL A 67 -9.71 -1.47 -17.83
C VAL A 67 -9.21 -0.02 -17.83
N ASN A 68 -9.48 0.74 -18.90
CA ASN A 68 -9.08 2.14 -19.01
C ASN A 68 -9.82 3.04 -18.01
N VAL A 69 -11.08 2.74 -17.72
CA VAL A 69 -11.87 3.46 -16.70
C VAL A 69 -11.27 3.23 -15.31
N LEU A 70 -10.95 1.98 -14.96
CA LEU A 70 -10.32 1.64 -13.68
C LEU A 70 -8.92 2.25 -13.55
N ALA A 71 -8.09 2.19 -14.59
CA ALA A 71 -6.77 2.81 -14.62
C ALA A 71 -6.85 4.32 -14.40
N THR A 72 -7.81 4.99 -15.05
CA THR A 72 -8.02 6.43 -14.89
C THR A 72 -8.49 6.78 -13.47
N MET A 73 -9.40 6.01 -12.88
CA MET A 73 -9.84 6.22 -11.50
C MET A 73 -8.70 6.06 -10.50
N VAL A 74 -7.88 5.01 -10.63
CA VAL A 74 -6.70 4.80 -9.78
C VAL A 74 -5.70 5.94 -9.93
N LEU A 75 -5.47 6.40 -11.16
CA LEU A 75 -4.58 7.53 -11.45
C LEU A 75 -5.08 8.82 -10.79
N ILE A 76 -6.38 9.14 -10.92
CA ILE A 76 -6.97 10.33 -10.29
C ILE A 76 -6.82 10.26 -8.77
N VAL A 77 -7.14 9.13 -8.15
CA VAL A 77 -7.00 8.95 -6.70
C VAL A 77 -5.54 9.11 -6.26
N SER A 78 -4.60 8.52 -7.00
CA SER A 78 -3.16 8.61 -6.70
C SER A 78 -2.65 10.03 -6.80
N VAL A 79 -3.03 10.76 -7.86
CA VAL A 79 -2.67 12.17 -8.04
C VAL A 79 -3.27 13.03 -6.93
N LEU A 80 -4.54 12.82 -6.58
CA LEU A 80 -5.19 13.54 -5.48
C LEU A 80 -4.48 13.32 -4.15
N LEU A 81 -4.14 12.07 -3.82
CA LEU A 81 -3.40 11.76 -2.59
C LEU A 81 -1.99 12.39 -2.60
N LEU A 82 -1.30 12.36 -3.74
CA LEU A 82 0.02 12.99 -3.88
C LEU A 82 -0.06 14.50 -3.69
N VAL A 83 -1.04 15.18 -4.29
CA VAL A 83 -1.23 16.63 -4.13
C VAL A 83 -1.62 16.98 -2.69
N LEU A 84 -2.50 16.19 -2.06
CA LEU A 84 -2.89 16.41 -0.67
C LEU A 84 -1.72 16.26 0.30
N THR A 85 -0.84 15.30 0.04
CA THR A 85 0.35 15.06 0.87
C THR A 85 1.45 16.08 0.60
N SER A 86 1.68 16.49 -0.66
CA SER A 86 2.68 17.50 -1.00
C SER A 86 2.32 18.87 -0.42
N VAL A 87 1.06 19.31 -0.57
CA VAL A 87 0.59 20.60 -0.02
C VAL A 87 0.62 20.60 1.51
N ARG A 88 0.40 19.46 2.17
CA ARG A 88 0.58 19.33 3.63
C ARG A 88 2.05 19.34 4.04
N GLY A 89 2.93 18.73 3.24
CA GLY A 89 4.37 18.71 3.46
C GLY A 89 4.99 20.10 3.35
N GLU A 90 4.61 20.89 2.33
CA GLU A 90 5.08 22.28 2.17
C GLU A 90 4.67 23.17 3.36
N LYS A 91 3.42 23.02 3.84
CA LYS A 91 2.92 23.77 5.01
C LYS A 91 3.59 23.36 6.33
N ALA A 92 4.11 22.14 6.41
CA ALA A 92 4.86 21.65 7.57
C ALA A 92 6.34 22.04 7.52
N ALA A 93 6.92 22.19 6.33
CA ALA A 93 8.31 22.64 6.12
C ALA A 93 8.47 24.17 6.20
N SER A 94 7.39 24.93 6.05
CA SER A 94 7.39 26.40 6.18
C SER A 94 7.04 26.92 7.59
N ARG A 95 7.12 26.07 8.62
CA ARG A 95 6.92 26.39 10.05
C ARG A 95 8.13 25.94 10.85
#